data_AF-A0A7K1TUI5-F1
#
_entry.id   AF-A0A7K1TUI5-F1
#
_cell.length_a   1.000
_cell.length_b   1.000
_cell.length_c   1.000
_cell.angle_alpha   90.00
_cell.angle_beta   90.00
_cell.angle_gamma   90.00
#
_symmetry.space_group_name_H-M   'P 1'
#
loop_
_entity.id
_entity.type
_entity.pdbx_description
1 polymer ?
#
loop_
_entity_poly.entity_id
_entity_poly.type
_entity_poly.pdbx_seq_one_letter_code
_entity_poly.pdbx_strand_id
1 'polypeptide(L)'
;MEDSGSMHGGEEIRPLRDADATTRSDPESDPAQREWEDAGSAEDEAATATGRDPDEIPDPEDEIPAEDLPRPEAQPETQGADPEVAELGEDGQGDISPEDL
;
A
#
# COMPACT_ATOMS: atom_id res chain seq x y z
N MET A 1 -44.38 -34.60 16.92
CA MET A 1 -43.51 -35.47 16.11
C MET A 1 -42.52 -34.55 15.44
N GLU A 2 -41.31 -34.60 15.94
CA GLU A 2 -40.14 -33.87 15.46
C GLU A 2 -39.69 -34.46 14.11
N ASP A 3 -39.22 -33.59 13.21
CA ASP A 3 -38.10 -33.85 12.29
C ASP A 3 -37.67 -32.46 11.73
N SER A 4 -36.66 -31.81 12.31
CA SER A 4 -35.22 -31.98 12.01
C SER A 4 -34.85 -31.42 10.62
N GLY A 5 -34.09 -30.32 10.58
CA GLY A 5 -32.73 -30.34 9.99
C GLY A 5 -32.70 -29.68 8.60
N SER A 6 -32.34 -28.39 8.50
CA SER A 6 -31.00 -27.95 8.08
C SER A 6 -30.47 -28.64 6.82
N MET A 7 -30.44 -27.91 5.69
CA MET A 7 -29.32 -27.92 4.73
C MET A 7 -29.31 -26.61 3.91
N HIS A 8 -28.43 -25.70 4.34
CA HIS A 8 -27.55 -24.86 3.53
C HIS A 8 -28.08 -24.24 2.23
N GLY A 9 -28.34 -22.94 2.29
CA GLY A 9 -28.01 -22.01 1.21
C GLY A 9 -27.16 -20.90 1.80
N GLY A 10 -26.03 -21.23 2.46
CA GLY A 10 -25.01 -20.21 2.64
C GLY A 10 -24.69 -19.73 1.24
N GLU A 11 -24.96 -18.46 0.94
CA GLU A 11 -24.40 -17.84 -0.25
C GLU A 11 -22.90 -18.06 -0.13
N GLU A 12 -22.41 -19.06 -0.86
CA GLU A 12 -20.98 -19.25 -1.04
C GLU A 12 -20.50 -17.90 -1.54
N ILE A 13 -19.72 -17.20 -0.71
CA ILE A 13 -19.23 -15.87 -1.03
C ILE A 13 -18.23 -16.07 -2.17
N ARG A 14 -18.78 -16.12 -3.37
CA ARG A 14 -18.04 -16.17 -4.62
C ARG A 14 -17.63 -14.74 -4.95
N PRO A 15 -16.39 -14.52 -5.40
CA PRO A 15 -16.00 -13.22 -5.91
C PRO A 15 -16.98 -12.78 -7.01
N LEU A 16 -17.36 -11.50 -6.98
CA LEU A 16 -18.12 -10.89 -8.06
C LEU A 16 -17.31 -11.00 -9.35
N ARG A 17 -17.94 -11.49 -10.40
CA ARG A 17 -17.34 -11.57 -11.74
C ARG A 17 -17.83 -10.38 -12.55
N ASP A 18 -17.10 -10.02 -13.60
CA ASP A 18 -17.48 -8.90 -14.48
C ASP A 18 -18.88 -9.07 -15.10
N ALA A 19 -19.34 -10.31 -15.26
CA ALA A 19 -20.68 -10.62 -15.75
C ALA A 19 -21.80 -10.26 -14.76
N ASP A 20 -21.48 -10.08 -13.48
CA ASP A 20 -22.42 -9.73 -12.42
C ASP A 20 -22.68 -8.20 -12.37
N ALA A 21 -21.86 -7.38 -13.06
CA ALA A 21 -22.09 -5.95 -13.23
C ALA A 21 -23.11 -5.64 -14.35
N THR A 22 -24.08 -4.78 -14.06
CA THR A 22 -25.08 -4.33 -15.06
C THR A 22 -24.58 -3.16 -15.92
N THR A 23 -23.50 -2.51 -15.50
CA THR A 23 -22.82 -1.44 -16.24
C THR A 23 -21.67 -2.03 -17.05
N ARG A 24 -21.65 -1.75 -18.35
CA ARG A 24 -20.51 -2.03 -19.23
C ARG A 24 -20.21 -0.76 -20.01
N SER A 25 -19.28 0.04 -19.50
CA SER A 25 -18.73 1.15 -20.27
C SER A 25 -17.59 0.63 -21.14
N ASP A 26 -17.48 1.16 -22.34
CA ASP A 26 -16.33 0.90 -23.20
C ASP A 26 -15.08 1.54 -22.57
N PRO A 27 -14.05 0.77 -22.20
CA PRO A 27 -12.87 1.30 -21.53
C PRO A 27 -12.13 2.35 -22.38
N GLU A 28 -12.16 2.22 -23.71
CA GLU A 28 -11.57 3.19 -24.64
C GLU A 28 -12.26 4.57 -24.59
N SER A 29 -13.48 4.59 -24.10
CA SER A 29 -14.31 5.79 -23.98
C SER A 29 -14.21 6.44 -22.59
N ASP A 30 -13.53 5.81 -21.62
CA ASP A 30 -13.34 6.36 -20.28
C ASP A 30 -12.13 7.33 -20.26
N PRO A 31 -12.34 8.63 -19.98
CA PRO A 31 -11.25 9.60 -19.89
C PRO A 31 -10.19 9.23 -18.85
N ALA A 32 -10.58 8.61 -17.73
CA ALA A 32 -9.64 8.16 -16.71
C ALA A 32 -8.80 6.99 -17.23
N GLN A 33 -9.42 6.00 -17.87
CA GLN A 33 -8.71 4.85 -18.45
C GLN A 33 -7.65 5.30 -19.48
N ARG A 34 -8.00 6.25 -20.35
CA ARG A 34 -7.05 6.78 -21.35
C ARG A 34 -5.84 7.49 -20.73
N GLU A 35 -6.04 8.24 -19.66
CA GLU A 35 -4.94 8.91 -18.95
C GLU A 35 -3.98 7.90 -18.32
N TRP A 36 -4.53 6.82 -17.76
CA TRP A 36 -3.74 5.74 -17.15
C TRP A 36 -2.92 4.96 -18.18
N GLU A 37 -3.49 4.65 -19.34
CA GLU A 37 -2.77 3.94 -20.41
C GLU A 37 -1.66 4.80 -21.05
N ASP A 38 -1.86 6.11 -21.12
CA ASP A 38 -0.83 7.06 -21.56
C ASP A 38 0.32 7.15 -20.53
N ALA A 39 -0.01 7.17 -19.24
CA ALA A 39 0.98 7.18 -18.15
C ALA A 39 1.82 5.89 -18.07
N GLY A 40 1.24 4.74 -18.44
CA GLY A 40 1.92 3.44 -18.43
C GLY A 40 2.98 3.25 -19.53
N SER A 41 3.09 4.18 -20.49
CA SER A 41 4.09 4.14 -21.56
C SER A 41 5.39 4.88 -21.23
N ALA A 42 5.57 5.35 -19.99
CA ALA A 42 6.86 5.84 -19.50
C ALA A 42 7.85 4.67 -19.43
N GLU A 43 8.59 4.45 -20.52
CA GLU A 43 9.71 3.52 -20.53
C GLU A 43 10.75 3.96 -19.50
N ASP A 44 10.92 3.11 -18.48
CA ASP A 44 12.10 2.99 -17.63
C ASP A 44 12.59 4.29 -16.98
N GLU A 45 11.87 4.75 -15.96
CA GLU A 45 12.35 5.76 -15.00
C GLU A 45 13.36 5.11 -14.03
N ALA A 46 14.46 4.60 -14.58
CA ALA A 46 15.57 3.93 -13.89
C ALA A 46 16.31 4.81 -12.85
N ALA A 47 15.89 6.06 -12.65
CA ALA A 47 16.53 6.99 -11.72
C ALA A 47 15.86 7.01 -10.33
N THR A 48 14.57 6.67 -10.22
CA THR A 48 13.83 6.67 -8.94
C THR A 48 13.03 5.39 -8.70
N ALA A 49 13.03 4.45 -9.64
CA ALA A 49 12.55 3.11 -9.39
C ALA A 49 13.46 2.45 -8.34
N THR A 50 13.08 2.48 -7.07
CA THR A 50 13.56 1.50 -6.08
C THR A 50 12.95 0.11 -6.36
N GLY A 51 12.57 -0.19 -7.61
CA GLY A 51 11.85 -1.37 -8.10
C GLY A 51 12.65 -2.67 -7.96
N ARG A 52 13.56 -2.70 -6.99
CA ARG A 52 14.12 -3.89 -6.39
C ARG A 52 13.00 -4.72 -5.81
N ASP A 53 13.15 -6.03 -5.98
CA ASP A 53 12.28 -7.01 -5.35
C ASP A 53 12.29 -6.74 -3.82
N PRO A 54 11.13 -6.69 -3.14
CA PRO A 54 11.11 -6.61 -1.68
C PRO A 54 11.93 -7.72 -0.99
N ASP A 55 12.12 -8.85 -1.67
CA ASP A 55 12.95 -9.97 -1.23
C ASP A 55 14.41 -9.90 -1.77
N GLU A 56 14.79 -8.82 -2.46
CA GLU A 56 16.15 -8.60 -2.96
C GLU A 56 17.12 -8.38 -1.78
N ILE A 57 18.24 -9.11 -1.81
CA ILE A 57 19.31 -8.92 -0.84
C ILE A 57 20.08 -7.64 -1.23
N PRO A 58 20.24 -6.64 -0.34
CA PRO A 58 20.98 -5.42 -0.64
C PRO A 58 22.44 -5.70 -1.04
N ASP A 59 22.96 -4.93 -1.99
CA ASP A 59 24.39 -4.99 -2.33
C ASP A 59 25.19 -4.39 -1.16
N PRO A 60 26.30 -5.01 -0.71
CA PRO A 60 27.18 -4.39 0.27
C PRO A 60 27.74 -3.03 -0.17
N GLU A 61 27.73 -2.72 -1.47
CA GLU A 61 28.13 -1.42 -2.01
C GLU A 61 26.99 -0.38 -2.01
N ASP A 62 25.76 -0.76 -1.64
CA ASP A 62 24.64 0.18 -1.45
C ASP A 62 24.74 1.00 -0.14
N GLU A 63 25.72 0.69 0.71
CA GLU A 63 25.96 1.45 1.93
C GLU A 63 26.46 2.86 1.61
N ILE A 64 25.77 3.87 2.13
CA ILE A 64 26.18 5.27 2.04
C ILE A 64 27.48 5.45 2.86
N PRO A 65 28.55 6.05 2.30
CA PRO A 65 29.77 6.33 3.05
C PRO A 65 29.50 7.11 4.34
N ALA A 66 30.25 6.82 5.41
CA ALA A 66 30.02 7.44 6.72
C ALA A 66 30.18 8.97 6.69
N GLU A 67 30.96 9.48 5.74
CA GLU A 67 31.18 10.91 5.54
C GLU A 67 29.95 11.64 4.97
N ASP A 68 29.09 10.92 4.24
CA ASP A 68 27.89 11.45 3.59
C ASP A 68 26.66 11.39 4.50
N LEU A 69 26.74 10.65 5.62
CA LEU A 69 25.66 10.60 6.61
C LEU A 69 25.56 11.94 7.37
N PRO A 70 24.33 12.43 7.65
CA PRO A 70 24.15 13.62 8.46
C PRO A 70 24.70 13.37 9.87
N ARG A 71 25.41 14.37 10.40
CA ARG A 71 25.92 14.31 11.77
C ARG A 71 24.78 14.07 12.76
N PRO A 72 25.00 13.33 13.86
CA PRO A 72 23.95 13.01 14.82
C PRO A 72 23.19 14.24 15.33
N GLU A 73 23.85 15.40 15.45
CA GLU A 73 23.23 16.65 15.92
C GLU A 73 22.31 17.31 14.88
N ALA A 74 22.35 16.86 13.63
CA ALA A 74 21.49 17.32 12.54
C ALA A 74 20.31 16.37 12.26
N GLN A 75 20.28 15.20 12.91
CA GLN A 75 19.18 14.25 12.82
C GLN A 75 18.16 14.53 13.95
N PRO A 76 16.89 14.19 13.76
CA PRO A 76 15.93 14.19 14.85
C PRO A 76 16.41 13.30 15.99
N GLU A 77 16.19 13.75 17.23
CA GLU A 77 16.60 13.02 18.43
C GLU A 77 15.92 11.65 18.55
N THR A 78 14.81 11.45 17.84
CA THR A 78 14.03 10.22 17.80
C THR A 78 14.44 9.26 16.67
N GLN A 79 15.33 9.65 15.76
CA GLN A 79 15.75 8.79 14.64
C GLN A 79 16.57 7.60 15.17
N GLY A 80 16.08 6.38 14.95
CA GLY A 80 16.70 5.14 15.45
C GLY A 80 16.41 4.83 16.92
N ALA A 81 15.61 5.65 17.61
CA ALA A 81 15.01 5.28 18.88
C ALA A 81 13.99 4.16 18.66
N ASP A 82 13.74 3.35 19.69
CA ASP A 82 12.65 2.39 19.69
C ASP A 82 11.33 3.14 19.41
N PRO A 83 10.53 2.72 18.42
CA PRO A 83 9.25 3.37 18.12
C PRO A 83 8.31 3.44 19.34
N GLU A 84 8.44 2.53 20.30
CA GLU A 84 7.68 2.59 21.56
C GLU A 84 8.20 3.68 22.54
N VAL A 85 9.43 4.15 22.36
CA VAL A 85 10.11 5.16 23.20
C VAL A 85 10.18 6.52 22.53
N ALA A 86 10.00 6.59 21.20
CA ALA A 86 9.82 7.85 20.51
C ALA A 86 8.55 8.52 21.03
N GLU A 87 8.69 9.62 21.76
CA GLU A 87 7.56 10.41 22.25
C GLU A 87 6.73 10.84 21.04
N LEU A 88 5.59 10.19 20.83
CA LEU A 88 4.55 10.67 19.93
C LEU A 88 4.18 12.04 20.49
N GLY A 89 4.43 13.11 19.73
CA GLY A 89 4.03 14.46 20.13
C GLY A 89 2.56 14.51 20.56
N GLU A 90 2.17 15.60 21.20
CA GLU A 90 0.81 15.81 21.77
C GLU A 90 -0.33 15.47 20.78
N ASP A 91 -0.05 15.60 19.47
CA ASP A 91 -0.95 15.35 18.35
C ASP A 91 -0.80 13.96 17.72
N GLY A 92 -0.42 12.94 18.51
CA GLY A 92 -0.14 11.56 18.08
C GLY A 92 -0.67 11.19 16.69
N GLN A 93 0.22 11.07 15.70
CA GLN A 93 -0.11 11.00 14.26
C GLN A 93 -0.73 9.66 13.81
N GLY A 94 -1.52 9.02 14.67
CA GLY A 94 -2.14 7.71 14.41
C GLY A 94 -3.47 7.48 15.11
N ASP A 95 -4.07 8.51 15.74
CA ASP A 95 -5.42 8.35 16.28
C ASP A 95 -6.42 8.31 15.11
N ILE A 96 -6.98 7.13 14.84
CA ILE A 96 -8.16 7.01 13.97
C ILE A 96 -9.27 7.85 14.60
N SER A 97 -9.82 8.76 13.80
CA SER A 97 -10.89 9.62 14.31
C SER A 97 -12.10 8.74 14.67
N PRO A 98 -12.95 9.14 15.64
CA PRO A 98 -14.19 8.42 15.93
C PRO A 98 -15.14 8.30 14.72
N GLU A 99 -14.88 9.10 13.69
CA GLU A 99 -15.57 9.14 12.41
C GLU A 99 -15.11 8.04 11.44
N ASP A 100 -13.99 7.35 11.75
CA ASP A 100 -13.38 6.26 10.96
C ASP A 100 -13.85 4.85 11.41
N LEU A 101 -14.78 4.75 12.37
CA LEU A 101 -15.38 3.50 12.92
C LEU A 101 -16.88 3.40 12.61
#